data_AF-A0A1G7MV45-F1
#
_entry.id   AF-A0A1G7MV45-F1
#
_cell.length_a   1.000
_cell.length_b   1.000
_cell.length_c   1.000
_cell.angle_alpha   90.00
_cell.angle_beta   90.00
_cell.angle_gamma   90.00
#
_symmetry.space_group_name_H-M   'P 1'
#
loop_
_entity.id
_entity.type
_entity.pdbx_description
1 polymer ?
#
loop_
_entity_poly.entity_id
_entity_poly.type
_entity_poly.pdbx_seq_one_letter_code
_entity_poly.pdbx_strand_id
1 'polypeptide(L)'
;MTSPVRPRAPWWITPAGALSLLVPITLLLTWRLDDSAFRLFYRTSKSVTDSTLLLIAVAALVLAGVATATAVLAPRGRRTLIPTPGVVPDRLAAAAQGLFWVTIGGYVLYTGAGIANGLDPAAVVQALVTQENYGGQAKEALQGIAGVTSLTQVGIAFVVVATWVLVTRWQRRLAWQLAIVLLLSLIRSFVASERLALVEVAVPAVVIVVLAAARSRSRARRLAASWAPVVLTPLVFVLFAAFEYSRSWQFFKTRTDETFPVFALIRLVGYYATSYNNGQLHLDHDPFPGRLPLDSIAAFWTAPGIAQLDLYDRLSAPAPAVSQDVLERFGNPEFNNPGGFTTPFVDFGTVGGLLFFVVLGVAIGLLFRGFLEGSPVGMLLYPMVVTGLLDLPRYLYWTQGRVVPAVLALLVVALYVGRPTTPRREPHLRSERDRPPTPAHAVLVGGRR
;
A
#
# COMPACT_ATOMS: atom_id res chain seq x y z
N MET A 1 -39.79 -8.84 0.44
CA MET A 1 -38.57 -8.54 -0.34
C MET A 1 -37.60 -7.76 0.53
N THR A 2 -36.70 -8.43 1.23
CA THR A 2 -35.63 -7.75 1.98
C THR A 2 -34.58 -7.27 1.00
N SER A 3 -34.48 -5.96 0.80
CA SER A 3 -33.40 -5.36 0.02
C SER A 3 -32.06 -5.95 0.46
N PRO A 4 -31.23 -6.50 -0.44
CA PRO A 4 -29.93 -7.02 -0.05
C PRO A 4 -29.15 -5.85 0.57
N VAL A 5 -28.80 -5.99 1.84
CA VAL A 5 -27.96 -5.05 2.58
C VAL A 5 -26.69 -4.90 1.76
N ARG A 6 -26.52 -3.77 1.06
CA ARG A 6 -25.29 -3.46 0.33
C ARG A 6 -24.14 -3.59 1.35
N PRO A 7 -23.10 -4.38 1.09
CA PRO A 7 -21.93 -4.40 1.97
C PRO A 7 -21.36 -2.97 2.00
N ARG A 8 -21.54 -2.28 3.13
CA ARG A 8 -21.06 -0.91 3.33
C ARG A 8 -19.64 -0.98 3.86
N ALA A 9 -18.68 -0.46 3.09
CA ALA A 9 -17.39 -0.08 3.66
C ALA A 9 -17.55 1.23 4.47
N PRO A 10 -16.70 1.45 5.49
CA PRO A 10 -16.53 2.75 6.10
C PRO A 10 -16.24 3.84 5.05
N TRP A 11 -16.73 5.05 5.30
CA TRP A 11 -16.64 6.17 4.37
C TRP A 11 -15.19 6.45 3.93
N TRP A 12 -14.23 6.40 4.85
CA TRP A 12 -12.82 6.71 4.62
C TRP A 12 -12.05 5.63 3.85
N ILE A 13 -12.59 4.41 3.73
CA ILE A 13 -12.01 3.35 2.89
C ILE A 13 -12.44 3.50 1.43
N THR A 14 -13.52 4.24 1.15
CA THR A 14 -13.95 4.51 -0.23
C THR A 14 -12.93 5.41 -0.93
N PRO A 15 -12.80 5.36 -2.27
CA PRO A 15 -11.83 6.19 -3.00
C PRO A 15 -12.01 7.68 -2.69
N ALA A 16 -13.24 8.17 -2.72
CA ALA A 16 -13.55 9.56 -2.39
C ALA A 16 -13.25 9.90 -0.93
N GLY A 17 -13.59 9.02 0.02
CA GLY A 17 -13.34 9.28 1.44
C GLY A 17 -11.87 9.28 1.81
N ALA A 18 -11.06 8.38 1.24
CA ALA A 18 -9.62 8.35 1.48
C ALA A 18 -8.95 9.65 0.99
N LEU A 19 -9.31 10.10 -0.22
CA LEU A 19 -8.81 11.36 -0.77
C LEU A 19 -9.29 12.56 0.06
N SER A 20 -10.56 12.57 0.48
CA SER A 20 -11.14 13.64 1.30
C SER A 20 -10.49 13.79 2.67
N LEU A 21 -9.84 12.74 3.19
CA LEU A 21 -9.19 12.76 4.49
C LEU A 21 -7.94 13.64 4.51
N LEU A 22 -7.14 13.62 3.44
CA LEU A 22 -5.82 14.27 3.41
C LEU A 22 -5.73 15.40 2.39
N VAL A 23 -6.32 15.26 1.20
CA VAL A 23 -6.13 16.22 0.11
C VAL A 23 -6.65 17.61 0.48
N PRO A 24 -7.89 17.80 0.98
CA PRO A 24 -8.38 19.14 1.31
C PRO A 24 -7.55 19.82 2.41
N ILE A 25 -7.14 19.06 3.43
CA ILE A 25 -6.37 19.59 4.56
C ILE A 25 -4.99 20.02 4.08
N THR A 26 -4.30 19.18 3.32
CA THR A 26 -2.95 19.48 2.83
C THR A 26 -2.93 20.62 1.81
N LEU A 27 -3.94 20.70 0.93
CA LEU A 27 -4.11 21.85 0.03
C LEU A 27 -4.36 23.13 0.80
N LEU A 28 -5.26 23.11 1.79
CA LEU A 28 -5.57 24.28 2.61
C LEU A 28 -4.34 24.76 3.38
N LEU A 29 -3.58 23.84 3.98
CA LEU A 29 -2.35 24.16 4.70
C LEU A 29 -1.33 24.82 3.76
N THR A 30 -1.14 24.26 2.57
CA THR A 30 -0.17 24.78 1.58
C THR A 30 -0.60 26.15 1.05
N TRP A 31 -1.89 26.33 0.80
CA TRP A 31 -2.46 27.60 0.37
C TRP A 31 -2.22 28.70 1.42
N ARG A 32 -2.43 28.38 2.70
CA ARG A 32 -2.28 29.31 3.84
C ARG A 32 -0.84 29.66 4.20
N LEU A 33 0.14 28.87 3.80
CA LEU A 33 1.55 29.15 4.07
C LEU A 33 2.07 30.17 3.07
N ASP A 34 2.57 31.30 3.56
CA ASP A 34 3.18 32.34 2.72
C ASP A 34 4.65 32.01 2.36
N ASP A 35 5.22 32.76 1.40
CA ASP A 35 6.62 32.58 0.99
C ASP A 35 7.61 32.73 2.15
N SER A 36 7.33 33.65 3.09
CA SER A 36 8.15 33.83 4.30
C SER A 36 8.18 32.57 5.17
N ALA A 37 7.04 31.86 5.30
CA ALA A 37 6.96 30.61 6.05
C ALA A 37 7.71 29.48 5.33
N PHE A 38 7.63 29.40 4.00
CA PHE A 38 8.41 28.45 3.21
C PHE A 38 9.92 28.67 3.38
N ARG A 39 10.38 29.92 3.34
CA ARG A 39 11.80 30.24 3.54
C ARG A 39 12.26 29.95 4.96
N LEU A 40 11.46 30.33 5.95
CA LEU A 40 11.78 30.17 7.37
C LEU A 40 11.86 28.69 7.76
N PHE A 41 10.84 27.89 7.43
CA PHE A 41 10.73 26.52 7.92
C PHE A 41 11.31 25.48 6.96
N TYR A 42 11.26 25.74 5.65
CA TYR A 42 11.62 24.75 4.62
C TYR A 42 12.81 25.18 3.76
N ARG A 43 13.38 26.38 3.98
CA ARG A 43 14.58 26.89 3.31
C ARG A 43 14.47 26.90 1.79
N THR A 44 13.27 27.14 1.28
CA THR A 44 12.97 27.25 -0.15
C THR A 44 11.91 28.34 -0.35
N SER A 45 11.82 28.89 -1.55
CA SER A 45 10.72 29.80 -1.90
C SER A 45 9.43 29.03 -2.15
N LYS A 46 8.29 29.69 -1.92
CA LYS A 46 6.99 29.20 -2.36
C LYS A 46 6.87 29.40 -3.87
N SER A 47 7.06 28.33 -4.62
CA SER A 47 6.85 28.28 -6.07
C SER A 47 5.42 27.89 -6.40
N VAL A 48 4.78 27.03 -5.59
CA VAL A 48 3.41 26.55 -5.85
C VAL A 48 2.42 27.71 -6.00
N THR A 49 1.68 27.69 -7.11
CA THR A 49 0.69 28.71 -7.45
C THR A 49 -0.74 28.28 -7.10
N ASP A 50 -1.65 29.24 -6.99
CA ASP A 50 -3.08 28.98 -6.78
C ASP A 50 -3.67 28.15 -7.92
N SER A 51 -3.21 28.37 -9.16
CA SER A 51 -3.62 27.60 -10.34
C SER A 51 -3.22 26.12 -10.20
N THR A 52 -2.04 25.84 -9.65
CA THR A 52 -1.54 24.47 -9.43
C THR A 52 -2.32 23.79 -8.32
N LEU A 53 -2.62 24.50 -7.22
CA LEU A 53 -3.46 23.97 -6.15
C LEU A 53 -4.88 23.68 -6.64
N LEU A 54 -5.45 24.54 -7.49
CA LEU A 54 -6.74 24.31 -8.14
C LEU A 54 -6.69 23.09 -9.07
N LEU A 55 -5.63 22.96 -9.87
CA LEU A 55 -5.43 21.81 -10.76
C LEU A 55 -5.38 20.49 -9.96
N ILE A 56 -4.65 20.47 -8.84
CA ILE A 56 -4.59 19.31 -7.94
C ILE A 56 -5.97 19.01 -7.33
N ALA A 57 -6.72 20.04 -6.91
CA ALA A 57 -8.07 19.87 -6.39
C ALA A 57 -9.01 19.26 -7.45
N VAL A 58 -8.95 19.75 -8.69
CA VAL A 58 -9.71 19.19 -9.82
C VAL A 58 -9.30 17.75 -10.10
N ALA A 59 -7.99 17.45 -10.12
CA ALA A 59 -7.47 16.10 -10.31
C ALA A 59 -8.01 15.11 -9.25
N ALA A 60 -8.00 15.53 -7.98
CA ALA A 60 -8.52 14.75 -6.87
C ALA A 60 -10.04 14.51 -7.00
N LEU A 61 -10.80 15.54 -7.41
CA LEU A 61 -12.24 15.41 -7.66
C LEU A 61 -12.55 14.50 -8.84
N VAL A 62 -11.79 14.59 -9.93
CA VAL A 62 -11.91 13.69 -11.09
C VAL A 62 -11.64 12.25 -10.67
N LEU A 63 -10.53 12.00 -9.98
CA LEU A 63 -10.18 10.67 -9.49
C LEU A 63 -11.26 10.09 -8.56
N ALA A 64 -11.68 10.88 -7.57
CA ALA A 64 -12.72 10.48 -6.62
C ALA A 64 -14.08 10.23 -7.30
N GLY A 65 -14.48 11.13 -8.20
CA GLY A 65 -15.75 11.10 -8.92
C GLY A 65 -15.82 9.90 -9.86
N VAL A 66 -14.80 9.71 -10.70
CA VAL A 66 -14.72 8.60 -11.67
C VAL A 66 -14.61 7.26 -10.94
N ALA A 67 -13.81 7.15 -9.88
CA ALA A 67 -13.73 5.92 -9.10
C ALA A 67 -15.07 5.56 -8.45
N THR A 68 -15.76 6.54 -7.88
CA THR A 68 -17.08 6.34 -7.27
C THR A 68 -18.13 5.97 -8.32
N ALA A 69 -18.18 6.71 -9.44
CA ALA A 69 -19.09 6.44 -10.54
C ALA A 69 -18.87 5.02 -11.11
N THR A 70 -17.61 4.65 -11.37
CA THR A 70 -17.26 3.31 -11.86
C THR A 70 -17.65 2.22 -10.89
N ALA A 71 -17.39 2.40 -9.59
CA ALA A 71 -17.78 1.43 -8.57
C ALA A 71 -19.31 1.21 -8.52
N VAL A 72 -20.10 2.26 -8.74
CA VAL A 72 -21.56 2.20 -8.77
C VAL A 72 -22.08 1.60 -10.08
N LEU A 73 -21.55 2.04 -11.23
CA LEU A 73 -22.08 1.74 -12.55
C LEU A 73 -21.61 0.41 -13.16
N ALA A 74 -20.48 -0.15 -12.71
CA ALA A 74 -19.97 -1.37 -13.30
C ALA A 74 -21.01 -2.54 -13.25
N PRO A 75 -20.91 -3.54 -14.13
CA PRO A 75 -21.76 -4.73 -14.03
C PRO A 75 -21.45 -5.52 -12.75
N ARG A 76 -22.45 -6.19 -12.16
CA ARG A 76 -22.21 -7.08 -11.00
C ARG A 76 -21.48 -8.33 -11.46
N GLY A 77 -20.35 -8.63 -10.83
CA GLY A 77 -19.62 -9.87 -11.09
C GLY A 77 -20.38 -11.09 -10.57
N ARG A 78 -20.38 -12.20 -11.32
CA ARG A 78 -21.00 -13.48 -10.92
C ARG A 78 -20.20 -14.28 -9.89
N ARG A 79 -19.06 -13.79 -9.38
CA ARG A 79 -18.15 -14.53 -8.50
C ARG A 79 -17.90 -13.79 -7.19
N THR A 80 -18.69 -14.13 -6.17
CA THR A 80 -18.40 -13.81 -4.77
C THR A 80 -17.39 -14.85 -4.23
N LEU A 81 -16.14 -14.45 -3.96
CA LEU A 81 -15.23 -15.25 -3.12
C LEU A 81 -15.36 -14.89 -1.64
N ILE A 82 -16.32 -14.06 -1.23
CA ILE A 82 -16.75 -14.10 0.18
C ILE A 82 -17.57 -15.37 0.33
N PRO A 83 -17.05 -16.37 1.05
CA PRO A 83 -17.82 -17.56 1.31
C PRO A 83 -18.84 -17.30 2.41
N THR A 84 -20.09 -17.60 2.11
CA THR A 84 -20.79 -18.57 2.94
C THR A 84 -19.86 -19.75 3.24
N PRO A 85 -19.68 -20.15 4.50
CA PRO A 85 -18.56 -20.97 5.02
C PRO A 85 -18.17 -22.14 4.09
N GLY A 86 -17.23 -21.91 3.16
CA GLY A 86 -16.96 -22.83 2.05
C GLY A 86 -16.00 -22.39 0.93
N VAL A 87 -15.45 -21.15 0.90
CA VAL A 87 -14.27 -20.83 0.06
C VAL A 87 -13.09 -21.35 0.85
N VAL A 88 -12.35 -22.27 0.24
CA VAL A 88 -11.28 -23.07 0.84
C VAL A 88 -10.23 -22.15 1.51
N PRO A 89 -10.33 -21.90 2.84
CA PRO A 89 -9.39 -21.05 3.56
C PRO A 89 -7.97 -21.61 3.47
N ASP A 90 -7.86 -22.91 3.16
CA ASP A 90 -6.60 -23.64 3.05
C ASP A 90 -5.77 -23.19 1.84
N ARG A 91 -6.38 -22.76 0.72
CA ARG A 91 -5.63 -22.21 -0.42
C ARG A 91 -5.03 -20.85 -0.11
N LEU A 92 -5.79 -19.97 0.55
CA LEU A 92 -5.29 -18.68 1.01
C LEU A 92 -4.23 -18.86 2.11
N ALA A 93 -4.43 -19.79 3.04
CA ALA A 93 -3.45 -20.12 4.06
C ALA A 93 -2.16 -20.71 3.46
N ALA A 94 -2.26 -21.61 2.48
CA ALA A 94 -1.10 -22.15 1.76
C ALA A 94 -0.35 -21.04 0.99
N ALA A 95 -1.08 -20.16 0.30
CA ALA A 95 -0.49 -19.01 -0.37
C ALA A 95 0.22 -18.08 0.64
N ALA A 96 -0.41 -17.82 1.80
CA ALA A 96 0.22 -17.03 2.87
C ALA A 96 1.52 -17.68 3.36
N GLN A 97 1.59 -19.01 3.49
CA GLN A 97 2.83 -19.70 3.88
C GLN A 97 3.92 -19.55 2.81
N GLY A 98 3.58 -19.69 1.52
CA GLY A 98 4.53 -19.46 0.43
C GLY A 98 5.08 -18.03 0.43
N LEU A 99 4.19 -17.04 0.53
CA LEU A 99 4.57 -15.62 0.59
C LEU A 99 5.40 -15.30 1.84
N PHE A 100 5.08 -15.90 2.98
CA PHE A 100 5.87 -15.75 4.21
C PHE A 100 7.32 -16.21 3.99
N TRP A 101 7.53 -17.42 3.46
CA TRP A 101 8.88 -17.93 3.24
C TRP A 101 9.66 -17.15 2.18
N VAL A 102 9.00 -16.68 1.13
CA VAL A 102 9.61 -15.76 0.15
C VAL A 102 10.05 -14.46 0.83
N THR A 103 9.20 -13.90 1.69
CA THR A 103 9.51 -12.67 2.43
C THR A 103 10.68 -12.87 3.39
N ILE A 104 10.67 -13.96 4.17
CA ILE A 104 11.77 -14.32 5.08
C ILE A 104 13.06 -14.57 4.30
N GLY A 105 13.00 -15.30 3.18
CA GLY A 105 14.14 -15.48 2.28
C GLY A 105 14.69 -14.15 1.79
N GLY A 106 13.82 -13.21 1.41
CA GLY A 106 14.20 -11.84 1.06
C GLY A 106 14.94 -11.12 2.19
N TYR A 107 14.44 -11.19 3.42
CA TYR A 107 15.11 -10.60 4.59
C TYR A 107 16.45 -11.27 4.91
N VAL A 108 16.55 -12.60 4.80
CA VAL A 108 17.80 -13.34 5.01
C VAL A 108 18.84 -12.93 3.97
N LEU A 109 18.45 -12.87 2.69
CA LEU A 109 19.34 -12.40 1.63
C LEU A 109 19.73 -10.94 1.84
N TYR A 110 18.81 -10.08 2.27
CA TYR A 110 19.08 -8.67 2.55
C TYR A 110 20.10 -8.48 3.68
N THR A 111 19.95 -9.23 4.77
CA THR A 111 20.90 -9.19 5.88
C THR A 111 22.24 -9.81 5.50
N GLY A 112 22.24 -10.95 4.81
CA GLY A 112 23.47 -11.62 4.35
C GLY A 112 24.27 -10.76 3.38
N ALA A 113 23.59 -10.09 2.47
CA ALA A 113 24.14 -9.06 1.60
C ALA A 113 24.79 -7.91 2.39
N GLY A 114 24.09 -7.36 3.38
CA GLY A 114 24.63 -6.32 4.24
C GLY A 114 25.91 -6.77 4.94
N ILE A 115 25.92 -7.97 5.52
CA ILE A 115 27.10 -8.54 6.19
C ILE A 115 28.26 -8.71 5.21
N ALA A 116 27.99 -9.21 3.99
CA ALA A 116 29.01 -9.35 2.95
C ALA A 116 29.60 -7.99 2.52
N ASN A 117 28.81 -6.92 2.59
CA ASN A 117 29.23 -5.55 2.33
C ASN A 117 29.83 -4.84 3.56
N GLY A 118 30.12 -5.56 4.64
CA GLY A 118 30.79 -5.02 5.83
C GLY A 118 29.86 -4.49 6.93
N LEU A 119 28.59 -4.89 6.96
CA LEU A 119 27.67 -4.53 8.05
C LEU A 119 28.08 -5.21 9.36
N ASP A 120 28.58 -4.41 10.31
CA ASP A 120 28.83 -4.84 11.68
C ASP A 120 27.50 -5.00 12.45
N PRO A 121 27.21 -6.17 13.05
CA PRO A 121 26.05 -6.35 13.94
C PRO A 121 25.95 -5.31 15.07
N ALA A 122 27.09 -4.82 15.57
CA ALA A 122 27.11 -3.76 16.59
C ALA A 122 26.53 -2.44 16.04
N ALA A 123 26.77 -2.12 14.76
CA ALA A 123 26.22 -0.94 14.11
C ALA A 123 24.69 -1.02 13.96
N VAL A 124 24.13 -2.22 13.76
CA VAL A 124 22.66 -2.42 13.72
C VAL A 124 22.04 -2.18 15.09
N VAL A 125 22.66 -2.72 16.15
CA VAL A 125 22.19 -2.49 17.53
C VAL A 125 22.33 -1.03 17.91
N GLN A 126 23.44 -0.39 17.55
CA GLN A 126 23.66 1.03 17.79
C GLN A 126 22.60 1.87 17.06
N ALA A 127 22.32 1.62 15.78
CA ALA A 127 21.26 2.32 15.05
C ALA A 127 19.87 2.19 15.71
N LEU A 128 19.57 1.04 16.33
CA LEU A 128 18.32 0.84 17.07
C LEU A 128 18.31 1.52 18.45
N VAL A 129 19.45 1.58 19.14
CA VAL A 129 19.58 2.10 20.51
C VAL A 129 19.80 3.61 20.54
N THR A 130 20.76 4.12 19.77
CA THR A 130 21.08 5.56 19.72
C THR A 130 20.11 6.32 18.84
N GLN A 131 19.40 5.61 17.93
CA GLN A 131 18.48 6.19 16.97
C GLN A 131 19.13 7.22 16.04
N GLU A 132 20.46 7.35 16.02
CA GLU A 132 21.20 8.29 15.16
C GLU A 132 21.44 7.66 13.78
N ASN A 133 20.54 7.91 12.84
CA ASN A 133 20.57 7.28 11.51
C ASN A 133 21.15 8.16 10.39
N TYR A 134 21.81 9.28 10.74
CA TYR A 134 22.36 10.20 9.75
C TYR A 134 23.78 9.77 9.34
N GLY A 135 23.93 9.28 8.09
CA GLY A 135 25.24 8.97 7.50
C GLY A 135 25.90 7.67 7.95
N GLY A 136 25.16 6.75 8.59
CA GLY A 136 25.75 5.51 9.12
C GLY A 136 26.21 4.55 8.02
N GLN A 137 27.41 3.98 8.19
CA GLN A 137 28.00 2.90 7.38
C GLN A 137 27.00 1.76 7.06
N ALA A 138 26.05 1.51 7.97
CA ALA A 138 24.98 0.52 7.78
C ALA A 138 24.07 0.83 6.58
N LYS A 139 23.79 2.11 6.29
CA LYS A 139 22.98 2.50 5.12
C LYS A 139 23.75 2.27 3.83
N GLU A 140 25.03 2.61 3.81
CA GLU A 140 25.92 2.42 2.64
C GLU A 140 26.14 0.93 2.36
N ALA A 141 26.38 0.11 3.38
CA ALA A 141 26.53 -1.34 3.24
C ALA A 141 25.24 -2.04 2.72
N LEU A 142 24.08 -1.44 2.96
CA LEU A 142 22.77 -1.93 2.51
C LEU A 142 22.31 -1.32 1.19
N GLN A 143 22.99 -0.29 0.67
CA GLN A 143 22.73 0.27 -0.65
C GLN A 143 23.29 -0.67 -1.73
N GLY A 144 22.48 -1.03 -2.72
CA GLY A 144 23.01 -1.57 -3.98
C GLY A 144 22.71 -3.02 -4.35
N ILE A 145 21.85 -3.77 -3.64
CA ILE A 145 21.40 -5.09 -4.16
C ILE A 145 20.00 -5.00 -4.76
N ALA A 146 19.96 -4.52 -6.01
CA ALA A 146 18.78 -4.57 -6.86
C ALA A 146 18.24 -6.02 -6.91
N GLY A 147 16.96 -6.20 -6.62
CA GLY A 147 16.29 -7.52 -6.59
C GLY A 147 16.11 -8.12 -5.19
N VAL A 148 17.05 -7.95 -4.25
CA VAL A 148 16.91 -8.46 -2.88
C VAL A 148 15.90 -7.62 -2.07
N THR A 149 15.94 -6.30 -2.23
CA THR A 149 14.91 -5.41 -1.67
C THR A 149 13.55 -5.65 -2.31
N SER A 150 13.48 -6.10 -3.57
CA SER A 150 12.22 -6.48 -4.23
C SER A 150 11.56 -7.71 -3.59
N LEU A 151 12.33 -8.68 -3.10
CA LEU A 151 11.78 -9.86 -2.41
C LEU A 151 11.15 -9.51 -1.06
N THR A 152 11.74 -8.57 -0.33
CA THR A 152 11.14 -8.08 0.93
C THR A 152 9.80 -7.37 0.69
N GLN A 153 9.59 -6.78 -0.50
CA GLN A 153 8.32 -6.13 -0.86
C GLN A 153 7.17 -7.13 -1.06
N VAL A 154 7.47 -8.42 -1.28
CA VAL A 154 6.46 -9.50 -1.22
C VAL A 154 5.81 -9.60 0.17
N GLY A 155 6.44 -9.04 1.21
CA GLY A 155 5.88 -8.91 2.55
C GLY A 155 4.52 -8.19 2.56
N ILE A 156 4.31 -7.20 1.68
CA ILE A 156 3.01 -6.54 1.53
C ILE A 156 1.94 -7.55 1.11
N ALA A 157 2.24 -8.39 0.13
CA ALA A 157 1.33 -9.44 -0.34
C ALA A 157 1.03 -10.46 0.76
N PHE A 158 2.06 -10.89 1.50
CA PHE A 158 1.88 -11.78 2.66
C PHE A 158 0.91 -11.18 3.68
N VAL A 159 1.10 -9.92 4.07
CA VAL A 159 0.30 -9.25 5.10
C VAL A 159 -1.17 -9.13 4.67
N VAL A 160 -1.43 -8.78 3.41
CA VAL A 160 -2.79 -8.74 2.85
C VAL A 160 -3.45 -10.12 2.96
N VAL A 161 -2.80 -11.18 2.45
CA VAL A 161 -3.37 -12.53 2.42
C VAL A 161 -3.54 -13.08 3.84
N ALA A 162 -2.53 -12.90 4.70
CA ALA A 162 -2.55 -13.39 6.08
C ALA A 162 -3.65 -12.72 6.90
N THR A 163 -3.84 -11.40 6.75
CA THR A 163 -4.87 -10.67 7.47
C THR A 163 -6.26 -11.15 7.06
N TRP A 164 -6.51 -11.40 5.77
CA TRP A 164 -7.76 -12.00 5.31
C TRP A 164 -8.04 -13.38 5.90
N VAL A 165 -7.02 -14.23 5.99
CA VAL A 165 -7.13 -15.54 6.65
C VAL A 165 -7.46 -15.35 8.13
N LEU A 166 -6.72 -14.51 8.87
CA LEU A 166 -6.88 -14.31 10.31
C LEU A 166 -8.25 -13.73 10.70
N VAL A 167 -8.77 -12.81 9.90
CA VAL A 167 -10.11 -12.22 10.08
C VAL A 167 -11.21 -13.27 9.88
N THR A 168 -10.98 -14.24 9.00
CA THR A 168 -11.96 -15.29 8.68
C THR A 168 -11.84 -16.48 9.64
N ARG A 169 -10.61 -16.90 9.95
CA ARG A 169 -10.26 -18.02 10.82
C ARG A 169 -8.96 -17.70 11.53
N TRP A 170 -9.07 -17.50 12.84
CA TRP A 170 -7.90 -17.26 13.67
C TRP A 170 -6.94 -18.47 13.65
N GLN A 171 -5.67 -18.22 13.34
CA GLN A 171 -4.59 -19.21 13.35
C GLN A 171 -3.38 -18.64 14.08
N ARG A 172 -3.06 -19.17 15.26
CA ARG A 172 -2.00 -18.63 16.13
C ARG A 172 -0.64 -18.59 15.43
N ARG A 173 -0.31 -19.60 14.62
CA ARG A 173 0.93 -19.65 13.82
C ARG A 173 1.00 -18.48 12.83
N LEU A 174 -0.08 -18.24 12.08
CA LEU A 174 -0.12 -17.16 11.09
C LEU A 174 -0.12 -15.77 11.73
N ALA A 175 -0.74 -15.62 12.91
CA ALA A 175 -0.67 -14.40 13.69
C ALA A 175 0.76 -14.07 14.14
N TRP A 176 1.52 -15.09 14.60
CA TRP A 176 2.94 -14.93 14.91
C TRP A 176 3.77 -14.59 13.66
N GLN A 177 3.51 -15.24 12.52
CA GLN A 177 4.19 -14.92 11.27
C GLN A 177 3.92 -13.48 10.81
N LEU A 178 2.67 -13.01 10.96
CA LEU A 178 2.30 -11.62 10.70
C LEU A 178 3.07 -10.66 11.62
N ALA A 179 3.13 -10.95 12.92
CA ALA A 179 3.88 -10.15 13.88
C ALA A 179 5.38 -10.09 13.55
N ILE A 180 5.98 -11.22 13.11
CA ILE A 180 7.38 -11.27 12.67
C ILE A 180 7.59 -10.34 11.46
N VAL A 181 6.76 -10.41 10.43
CA VAL A 181 6.93 -9.55 9.23
C VAL A 181 6.73 -8.08 9.58
N LEU A 182 5.78 -7.74 10.45
CA LEU A 182 5.61 -6.37 10.94
C LEU A 182 6.82 -5.88 11.73
N LEU A 183 7.40 -6.73 12.59
CA LEU A 183 8.61 -6.40 13.34
C LEU A 183 9.82 -6.23 12.41
N LEU A 184 10.00 -7.10 11.42
CA LEU A 184 11.07 -6.97 10.42
C LEU A 184 10.88 -5.71 9.55
N SER A 185 9.65 -5.34 9.22
CA SER A 185 9.33 -4.09 8.51
C SER A 185 9.63 -2.87 9.36
N LEU A 186 9.34 -2.93 10.67
CA LEU A 186 9.69 -1.90 11.63
C LEU A 186 11.22 -1.73 11.73
N ILE A 187 11.96 -2.82 11.94
CA ILE A 187 13.44 -2.80 11.99
C ILE A 187 14.00 -2.22 10.69
N ARG A 188 13.51 -2.68 9.53
CA ARG A 188 13.91 -2.14 8.22
C ARG A 188 13.65 -0.64 8.12
N SER A 189 12.49 -0.16 8.59
CA SER A 189 12.15 1.27 8.52
C SER A 189 13.14 2.16 9.29
N PHE A 190 13.73 1.65 10.38
CA PHE A 190 14.80 2.33 11.12
C PHE A 190 16.17 2.14 10.44
N VAL A 191 16.61 0.89 10.23
CA VAL A 191 17.98 0.58 9.76
C VAL A 191 18.21 1.09 8.33
N ALA A 192 17.26 0.85 7.42
CA ALA A 192 17.38 1.28 6.03
C ALA A 192 16.82 2.69 5.77
N SER A 193 16.29 3.36 6.82
CA SER A 193 15.57 4.63 6.71
C SER A 193 14.38 4.61 5.72
N GLU A 194 13.87 3.43 5.40
CA GLU A 194 12.75 3.23 4.48
C GLU A 194 11.40 3.32 5.21
N ARG A 195 11.01 4.54 5.54
CA ARG A 195 9.82 4.85 6.35
C ARG A 195 8.51 4.34 5.75
N LEU A 196 8.43 4.32 4.42
CA LEU A 196 7.27 3.84 3.68
C LEU A 196 7.02 2.35 3.95
N ALA A 197 8.06 1.55 4.17
CA ALA A 197 7.96 0.10 4.29
C ALA A 197 6.97 -0.33 5.38
N LEU A 198 6.98 0.32 6.55
CA LEU A 198 6.03 0.02 7.63
C LEU A 198 4.59 0.41 7.26
N VAL A 199 4.40 1.56 6.62
CA VAL A 199 3.09 2.05 6.19
C VAL A 199 2.50 1.12 5.11
N GLU A 200 3.33 0.65 4.19
CA GLU A 200 2.96 -0.27 3.10
C GLU A 200 2.41 -1.61 3.60
N VAL A 201 2.88 -2.12 4.73
CA VAL A 201 2.31 -3.33 5.36
C VAL A 201 1.18 -3.02 6.34
N ALA A 202 1.29 -1.95 7.13
CA ALA A 202 0.32 -1.65 8.18
C ALA A 202 -1.04 -1.19 7.62
N VAL A 203 -1.06 -0.30 6.62
CA VAL A 203 -2.30 0.27 6.08
C VAL A 203 -3.20 -0.80 5.45
N PRO A 204 -2.70 -1.71 4.59
CA PRO A 204 -3.54 -2.77 4.02
C PRO A 204 -4.14 -3.70 5.09
N ALA A 205 -3.36 -4.04 6.13
CA ALA A 205 -3.86 -4.85 7.25
C ALA A 205 -4.99 -4.13 8.00
N VAL A 206 -4.81 -2.84 8.31
CA VAL A 206 -5.84 -2.02 8.97
C VAL A 206 -7.11 -1.95 8.12
N VAL A 207 -6.99 -1.73 6.81
CA VAL A 207 -8.15 -1.68 5.89
C VAL A 207 -8.98 -2.98 5.96
N ILE A 208 -8.31 -4.13 5.96
CA ILE A 208 -8.99 -5.44 6.02
C ILE A 208 -9.66 -5.65 7.39
N VAL A 209 -8.96 -5.36 8.49
CA VAL A 209 -9.50 -5.47 9.86
C VAL A 209 -10.71 -4.55 10.07
N VAL A 210 -10.61 -3.31 9.60
CA VAL A 210 -11.69 -2.33 9.70
C VAL A 210 -12.88 -2.78 8.84
N LEU A 211 -12.67 -3.27 7.63
CA LEU A 211 -13.76 -3.81 6.81
C LEU A 211 -14.47 -4.96 7.54
N ALA A 212 -13.72 -5.85 8.17
CA ALA A 212 -14.27 -6.95 8.95
C ALA A 212 -15.10 -6.45 10.15
N ALA A 213 -14.58 -5.44 10.87
CA ALA A 213 -15.29 -4.80 11.97
C ALA A 213 -16.57 -4.09 11.51
N ALA A 214 -16.54 -3.43 10.35
CA ALA A 214 -17.69 -2.77 9.72
C ALA A 214 -18.78 -3.76 9.28
N ARG A 215 -18.39 -5.00 8.93
CA ARG A 215 -19.32 -6.09 8.59
C ARG A 215 -19.81 -6.88 9.81
N SER A 216 -19.32 -6.58 11.01
CA SER A 216 -19.74 -7.26 12.24
C SER A 216 -21.18 -6.93 12.65
N ARG A 217 -21.86 -7.87 13.31
CA ARG A 217 -23.19 -7.65 13.91
C ARG A 217 -23.15 -6.66 15.09
N SER A 218 -22.01 -6.49 15.75
CA SER A 218 -21.86 -5.53 16.86
C SER A 218 -21.87 -4.08 16.38
N ARG A 219 -22.78 -3.25 16.95
CA ARG A 219 -22.85 -1.81 16.67
C ARG A 219 -21.56 -1.09 17.07
N ALA A 220 -20.97 -1.46 18.21
CA ALA A 220 -19.73 -0.87 18.71
C ALA A 220 -18.58 -1.05 17.72
N ARG A 221 -18.41 -2.26 17.16
CA ARG A 221 -17.37 -2.55 16.15
C ARG A 221 -17.56 -1.75 14.86
N ARG A 222 -18.81 -1.57 14.41
CA ARG A 222 -19.11 -0.75 13.22
C ARG A 222 -18.83 0.73 13.44
N LEU A 223 -19.17 1.24 14.63
CA LEU A 223 -18.86 2.62 15.02
C LEU A 223 -17.34 2.82 15.09
N ALA A 224 -16.61 1.93 15.79
CA ALA A 224 -15.15 1.98 15.85
C ALA A 224 -14.51 1.97 14.46
N ALA A 225 -15.00 1.13 13.54
CA ALA A 225 -14.52 1.10 12.16
C ALA A 225 -14.76 2.42 11.39
N SER A 226 -15.89 3.08 11.64
CA SER A 226 -16.24 4.36 10.98
C SER A 226 -15.45 5.54 11.53
N TRP A 227 -15.08 5.49 12.81
CA TRP A 227 -14.32 6.50 13.53
C TRP A 227 -12.81 6.21 13.58
N ALA A 228 -12.35 5.12 12.97
CA ALA A 228 -10.95 4.73 12.95
C ALA A 228 -9.99 5.86 12.55
N PRO A 229 -10.27 6.74 11.56
CA PRO A 229 -9.36 7.83 11.19
C PRO A 229 -9.09 8.79 12.35
N VAL A 230 -10.07 9.05 13.21
CA VAL A 230 -9.92 9.96 14.35
C VAL A 230 -8.96 9.39 15.39
N VAL A 231 -8.94 8.07 15.57
CA VAL A 231 -8.02 7.39 16.50
C VAL A 231 -6.66 7.14 15.85
N LEU A 232 -6.64 6.81 14.56
CA LEU A 232 -5.42 6.51 13.83
C LEU A 232 -4.59 7.75 13.52
N THR A 233 -5.20 8.93 13.33
CA THR A 233 -4.46 10.16 13.00
C THR A 233 -3.46 10.56 14.10
N PRO A 234 -3.84 10.63 15.39
CA PRO A 234 -2.88 10.86 16.47
C PRO A 234 -1.79 9.80 16.53
N LEU A 235 -2.13 8.52 16.29
CA LEU A 235 -1.15 7.43 16.28
C LEU A 235 -0.14 7.59 15.13
N VAL A 236 -0.61 7.96 13.94
CA VAL A 236 0.26 8.26 12.79
C VAL A 236 1.17 9.43 13.10
N PHE A 237 0.67 10.49 13.76
CA PHE A 237 1.51 11.59 14.21
C PHE A 237 2.58 11.15 15.22
N VAL A 238 2.23 10.34 16.22
CA VAL A 238 3.20 9.82 17.20
C VAL A 238 4.26 8.95 16.53
N LEU A 239 3.85 8.06 15.63
CA LEU A 239 4.79 7.23 14.85
C LEU A 239 5.70 8.10 13.99
N PHE A 240 5.13 9.08 13.29
CA PHE A 240 5.89 10.05 12.49
C PHE A 240 6.90 10.80 13.35
N ALA A 241 6.47 11.33 14.50
CA ALA A 241 7.33 12.07 15.43
C ALA A 241 8.47 11.17 15.92
N ALA A 242 8.20 9.91 16.29
CA ALA A 242 9.25 8.96 16.68
C ALA A 242 10.31 8.76 15.58
N PHE A 243 9.90 8.62 14.31
CA PHE A 243 10.83 8.53 13.18
C PHE A 243 11.58 9.84 12.89
N GLU A 244 10.97 10.99 13.19
CA GLU A 244 11.59 12.29 13.00
C GLU A 244 12.55 12.66 14.14
N TYR A 245 12.30 12.13 15.34
CA TYR A 245 13.19 12.21 16.49
C TYR A 245 14.55 11.57 16.16
N SER A 246 14.51 10.35 15.65
CA SER A 246 15.72 9.59 15.29
C SER A 246 16.49 10.24 14.13
N ARG A 247 15.78 10.72 13.11
CA ARG A 247 16.43 11.15 11.85
C ARG A 247 16.97 12.56 11.87
N SER A 248 16.21 13.51 12.40
CA SER A 248 16.50 14.93 12.22
C SER A 248 16.57 15.68 13.54
N TRP A 249 15.77 15.31 14.54
CA TRP A 249 15.78 16.04 15.81
C TRP A 249 17.15 16.01 16.49
N GLN A 250 17.85 14.86 16.49
CA GLN A 250 19.19 14.79 17.10
C GLN A 250 20.18 15.82 16.53
N PHE A 251 20.02 16.19 15.27
CA PHE A 251 20.85 17.18 14.59
C PHE A 251 20.33 18.61 14.74
N PHE A 252 19.00 18.81 14.68
CA PHE A 252 18.39 20.13 14.69
C PHE A 252 18.12 20.68 16.10
N LYS A 253 18.14 19.85 17.16
CA LYS A 253 17.88 20.26 18.55
C LYS A 253 18.77 21.39 19.05
N THR A 254 19.95 21.59 18.47
CA THR A 254 20.89 22.67 18.81
C THR A 254 20.80 23.88 17.88
N ARG A 255 19.96 23.81 16.84
CA ARG A 255 19.84 24.80 15.76
C ARG A 255 18.44 25.38 15.63
N THR A 256 17.54 24.99 16.52
CA THR A 256 16.14 25.45 16.56
C THR A 256 15.78 25.77 17.99
N ASP A 257 15.01 26.85 18.19
CA ASP A 257 14.44 27.22 19.48
C ASP A 257 13.08 26.52 19.73
N GLU A 258 12.59 25.80 18.73
CA GLU A 258 11.31 25.10 18.78
C GLU A 258 11.34 23.85 19.67
N THR A 259 10.21 23.58 20.34
CA THR A 259 10.03 22.30 21.05
C THR A 259 9.88 21.14 20.06
N PHE A 260 10.28 19.93 20.48
CA PHE A 260 10.22 18.75 19.62
C PHE A 260 8.83 18.48 19.00
N PRO A 261 7.70 18.57 19.72
CA PRO A 261 6.38 18.37 19.11
C PRO A 261 6.05 19.40 18.03
N VAL A 262 6.46 20.67 18.24
CA VAL A 262 6.28 21.74 17.25
C VAL A 262 7.15 21.49 16.03
N PHE A 263 8.42 21.13 16.24
CA PHE A 263 9.33 20.72 15.16
C PHE A 263 8.76 19.55 14.35
N ALA A 264 8.26 18.50 15.01
CA ALA A 264 7.63 17.37 14.33
C ALA A 264 6.39 17.79 13.53
N LEU A 265 5.56 18.68 14.07
CA LEU A 265 4.40 19.20 13.35
C LEU A 265 4.81 20.02 12.11
N ILE A 266 5.77 20.94 12.25
CA ILE A 266 6.32 21.73 11.13
C ILE A 266 6.84 20.81 10.03
N ARG A 267 7.57 19.74 10.41
CA ARG A 267 8.10 18.75 9.47
C ARG A 267 7.00 17.93 8.79
N LEU A 268 5.99 17.50 9.54
CA LEU A 268 4.84 16.78 8.97
C LEU A 268 4.13 17.63 7.92
N VAL A 269 3.81 18.89 8.25
CA VAL A 269 3.22 19.84 7.29
C VAL A 269 4.17 20.06 6.11
N GLY A 270 5.46 20.20 6.39
CA GLY A 270 6.51 20.38 5.39
C GLY A 270 6.51 19.27 4.36
N TYR A 271 6.43 18.00 4.76
CA TYR A 271 6.39 16.88 3.82
C TYR A 271 5.22 16.95 2.84
N TYR A 272 4.08 17.56 3.19
CA TYR A 272 2.96 17.75 2.25
C TYR A 272 3.07 19.05 1.46
N ALA A 273 3.33 20.17 2.13
CA ALA A 273 3.39 21.48 1.49
C ALA A 273 4.54 21.59 0.47
N THR A 274 5.71 21.07 0.83
CA THR A 274 6.85 21.01 -0.10
C THR A 274 6.62 20.02 -1.23
N SER A 275 5.80 18.97 -1.07
CA SER A 275 5.48 18.06 -2.19
C SER A 275 4.77 18.79 -3.33
N TYR A 276 3.79 19.65 -3.00
CA TYR A 276 3.12 20.46 -4.02
C TYR A 276 4.05 21.54 -4.59
N ASN A 277 4.94 22.09 -3.76
CA ASN A 277 5.97 23.04 -4.20
C ASN A 277 6.95 22.41 -5.20
N ASN A 278 7.44 21.21 -4.90
CA ASN A 278 8.32 20.45 -5.78
C ASN A 278 7.60 20.06 -7.06
N GLY A 279 6.33 19.66 -6.95
CA GLY A 279 5.47 19.42 -8.10
C GLY A 279 5.40 20.62 -9.05
N GLN A 280 5.29 21.84 -8.51
CA GLN A 280 5.36 23.06 -9.30
C GLN A 280 6.75 23.28 -9.92
N LEU A 281 7.82 23.11 -9.16
CA LEU A 281 9.19 23.22 -9.68
C LEU A 281 9.43 22.27 -10.85
N HIS A 282 8.87 21.06 -10.80
CA HIS A 282 8.93 20.11 -11.90
C HIS A 282 8.11 20.55 -13.11
N LEU A 283 6.93 21.16 -12.91
CA LEU A 283 6.16 21.73 -14.03
C LEU A 283 6.92 22.87 -14.72
N ASP A 284 7.67 23.67 -13.97
CA ASP A 284 8.40 24.82 -14.50
C ASP A 284 9.75 24.44 -15.13
N HIS A 285 10.42 23.40 -14.63
CA HIS A 285 11.80 23.06 -15.00
C HIS A 285 11.96 21.69 -15.68
N ASP A 286 10.89 20.90 -15.78
CA ASP A 286 10.87 19.64 -16.54
C ASP A 286 9.61 19.54 -17.44
N PRO A 287 9.31 20.58 -18.26
CA PRO A 287 8.01 20.68 -18.92
C PRO A 287 7.86 19.70 -20.09
N PHE A 288 6.65 19.16 -20.20
CA PHE A 288 6.08 18.63 -21.44
C PHE A 288 5.77 19.78 -22.43
N PRO A 289 5.90 19.60 -23.77
CA PRO A 289 6.21 18.38 -24.50
C PRO A 289 7.70 18.18 -24.77
N GLY A 290 8.12 16.93 -25.01
CA GLY A 290 9.46 16.61 -25.51
C GLY A 290 10.06 15.32 -24.98
N ARG A 291 9.52 14.75 -23.90
CA ARG A 291 10.03 13.50 -23.32
C ARG A 291 8.94 12.43 -23.19
N LEU A 292 9.37 11.18 -23.07
CA LEU A 292 8.47 10.11 -22.69
C LEU A 292 8.05 10.28 -21.21
N PRO A 293 6.86 9.79 -20.84
CA PRO A 293 6.41 9.76 -19.45
C PRO A 293 7.41 8.97 -18.61
N LEU A 294 7.97 9.57 -17.56
CA LEU A 294 8.97 8.92 -16.72
C LEU A 294 8.32 8.42 -15.43
N ASP A 295 7.85 9.35 -14.61
CA ASP A 295 7.49 9.09 -13.22
C ASP A 295 6.11 8.42 -13.09
N SER A 296 5.19 8.75 -13.99
CA SER A 296 3.85 8.16 -14.07
C SER A 296 3.87 6.69 -14.48
N ILE A 297 4.99 6.20 -15.00
CA ILE A 297 5.21 4.79 -15.34
C ILE A 297 6.60 4.30 -14.85
N ALA A 298 7.11 4.86 -13.76
CA ALA A 298 8.47 4.60 -13.26
C ALA A 298 8.79 3.11 -13.08
N ALA A 299 7.79 2.30 -12.72
CA ALA A 299 7.88 0.85 -12.58
C ALA A 299 8.29 0.15 -13.89
N PHE A 300 7.87 0.67 -15.03
CA PHE A 300 8.28 0.16 -16.34
C PHE A 300 9.77 0.43 -16.57
N TRP A 301 10.22 1.67 -16.39
CA TRP A 301 11.62 2.05 -16.61
C TRP A 301 12.59 1.41 -15.62
N THR A 302 12.15 1.18 -14.39
CA THR A 302 12.95 0.53 -13.33
C THR A 302 12.83 -1.00 -13.34
N ALA A 303 12.08 -1.59 -14.27
CA ALA A 303 11.93 -3.03 -14.36
C ALA A 303 13.27 -3.70 -14.75
N PRO A 304 13.59 -4.87 -14.18
CA PRO A 304 14.70 -5.69 -14.66
C PRO A 304 14.53 -6.00 -16.16
N GLY A 305 15.63 -5.93 -16.91
CA GLY A 305 15.67 -5.95 -18.37
C GLY A 305 15.60 -4.56 -18.99
N ILE A 306 14.69 -3.69 -18.55
CA ILE A 306 14.49 -2.35 -19.13
C ILE A 306 15.55 -1.37 -18.63
N ALA A 307 15.75 -1.31 -17.31
CA ALA A 307 16.72 -0.42 -16.68
C ALA A 307 18.17 -0.73 -17.11
N GLN A 308 18.52 -2.01 -17.23
CA GLN A 308 19.87 -2.46 -17.63
C GLN A 308 20.20 -2.14 -19.08
N LEU A 309 19.17 -2.03 -19.92
CA LEU A 309 19.31 -1.66 -21.33
C LEU A 309 19.29 -0.15 -21.55
N ASP A 310 19.08 0.63 -20.49
CA ASP A 310 19.01 2.09 -20.52
C ASP A 310 18.01 2.60 -21.58
N LEU A 311 16.86 1.92 -21.66
CA LEU A 311 15.89 2.17 -22.73
C LEU A 311 15.26 3.55 -22.67
N TYR A 312 15.15 4.15 -21.49
CA TYR A 312 14.56 5.47 -21.36
C TYR A 312 15.44 6.54 -22.04
N ASP A 313 16.74 6.62 -21.70
CA ASP A 313 17.66 7.60 -22.27
C ASP A 313 17.88 7.40 -23.78
N ARG A 314 17.69 6.17 -24.27
CA ARG A 314 17.77 5.85 -25.71
C ARG A 314 16.53 6.25 -26.49
N LEU A 315 15.34 6.21 -25.87
CA LEU A 315 14.06 6.43 -26.54
C LEU A 315 13.48 7.82 -26.27
N SER A 316 13.90 8.47 -25.20
CA SER A 316 13.43 9.80 -24.78
C SER A 316 14.55 10.82 -24.96
N ALA A 317 14.29 11.88 -25.73
CA ALA A 317 15.18 13.02 -25.83
C ALA A 317 14.35 14.30 -25.85
N PRO A 318 14.60 15.29 -24.97
CA PRO A 318 15.77 15.42 -24.10
C PRO A 318 15.73 14.56 -22.82
N ALA A 319 16.90 14.36 -22.21
CA ALA A 319 17.01 13.73 -20.90
C ALA A 319 16.27 14.58 -19.84
N PRO A 320 15.45 13.96 -18.98
CA PRO A 320 14.69 14.64 -17.94
C PRO A 320 15.67 15.26 -16.94
N ALA A 321 15.27 16.38 -16.36
CA ALA A 321 16.02 16.93 -15.25
C ALA A 321 16.00 15.92 -14.09
N VAL A 322 17.18 15.55 -13.59
CA VAL A 322 17.26 14.70 -12.39
C VAL A 322 16.55 15.45 -11.26
N SER A 323 15.57 14.83 -10.60
CA SER A 323 14.75 15.53 -9.60
C SER A 323 15.59 16.13 -8.48
N GLN A 324 16.69 15.47 -8.15
CA GLN A 324 17.68 15.98 -7.21
C GLN A 324 18.29 17.31 -7.67
N ASP A 325 18.67 17.44 -8.95
CA ASP A 325 19.26 18.67 -9.50
C ASP A 325 18.27 19.84 -9.48
N VAL A 326 16.99 19.57 -9.78
CA VAL A 326 15.93 20.59 -9.69
C VAL A 326 15.81 21.09 -8.25
N LEU A 327 15.82 20.19 -7.28
CA LEU A 327 15.72 20.54 -5.86
C LEU A 327 16.98 21.22 -5.32
N GLU A 328 18.16 20.85 -5.79
CA GLU A 328 19.41 21.51 -5.40
C GLU A 328 19.52 22.93 -5.95
N ARG A 329 18.96 23.18 -7.13
CA ARG A 329 18.99 24.51 -7.77
C ARG A 329 17.85 25.42 -7.34
N PHE A 330 16.65 24.88 -7.17
CA PHE A 330 15.43 25.68 -7.02
C PHE A 330 14.63 25.35 -5.74
N GLY A 331 14.94 24.24 -5.07
CA GLY A 331 14.14 23.69 -3.97
C GLY A 331 14.94 23.49 -2.68
N ASN A 332 14.59 22.41 -1.97
CA ASN A 332 15.39 21.91 -0.86
C ASN A 332 15.50 20.38 -0.99
N PRO A 333 16.71 19.82 -1.19
CA PRO A 333 16.90 18.37 -1.36
C PRO A 333 16.54 17.54 -0.11
N GLU A 334 16.41 18.18 1.07
CA GLU A 334 15.94 17.50 2.27
C GLU A 334 14.48 17.02 2.15
N PHE A 335 13.65 17.80 1.46
CA PHE A 335 12.25 17.50 1.21
C PHE A 335 12.07 17.09 -0.26
N ASN A 336 12.40 15.84 -0.59
CA ASN A 336 12.47 15.36 -1.98
C ASN A 336 11.23 14.61 -2.47
N ASN A 337 10.06 14.84 -1.87
CA ASN A 337 8.82 14.24 -2.36
C ASN A 337 8.43 14.95 -3.68
N PRO A 338 8.16 14.22 -4.78
CA PRO A 338 7.90 14.81 -6.09
C PRO A 338 6.48 15.39 -6.27
N GLY A 339 5.54 15.03 -5.39
CA GLY A 339 4.12 15.42 -5.50
C GLY A 339 3.35 14.48 -6.43
N GLY A 340 2.56 13.56 -5.87
CA GLY A 340 1.92 12.50 -6.66
C GLY A 340 0.79 12.98 -7.58
N PHE A 341 0.13 14.10 -7.26
CA PHE A 341 -0.87 14.70 -8.13
C PHE A 341 -0.26 15.44 -9.33
N THR A 342 0.91 16.04 -9.13
CA THR A 342 1.60 16.82 -10.16
C THR A 342 2.31 15.93 -11.17
N THR A 343 2.76 14.73 -10.76
CA THR A 343 3.48 13.79 -11.61
C THR A 343 2.83 13.55 -12.99
N PRO A 344 1.54 13.23 -13.12
CA PRO A 344 0.93 13.01 -14.44
C PRO A 344 0.82 14.28 -15.28
N PHE A 345 0.79 15.46 -14.66
CA PHE A 345 0.78 16.74 -15.38
C PHE A 345 2.14 17.08 -15.96
N VAL A 346 3.22 16.72 -15.25
CA VAL A 346 4.58 16.86 -15.77
C VAL A 346 4.78 15.93 -16.98
N ASP A 347 4.35 14.67 -16.88
CA ASP A 347 4.58 13.68 -17.95
C ASP A 347 3.68 13.82 -19.17
N PHE A 348 2.43 14.26 -19.00
CA PHE A 348 1.42 14.23 -20.06
C PHE A 348 0.78 15.60 -20.35
N GLY A 349 1.26 16.66 -19.69
CA GLY A 349 0.60 17.97 -19.69
C GLY A 349 -0.75 17.95 -18.97
N THR A 350 -1.44 19.10 -18.95
CA THR A 350 -2.70 19.27 -18.20
C THR A 350 -3.80 18.31 -18.64
N VAL A 351 -4.06 18.22 -19.95
CA VAL A 351 -5.14 17.37 -20.50
C VAL A 351 -4.80 15.89 -20.31
N GLY A 352 -3.57 15.48 -20.64
CA GLY A 352 -3.14 14.09 -20.50
C GLY A 352 -3.09 13.63 -19.03
N GLY A 353 -2.67 14.50 -18.11
CA GLY A 353 -2.72 14.22 -16.68
C GLY A 353 -4.14 14.04 -16.14
N LEU A 354 -5.11 14.84 -16.60
CA LEU A 354 -6.52 14.63 -16.25
C LEU A 354 -7.05 13.30 -16.81
N LEU A 355 -6.72 12.96 -18.06
CA LEU A 355 -7.08 11.68 -18.65
C LEU A 355 -6.45 10.50 -17.89
N PHE A 356 -5.20 10.65 -17.43
CA PHE A 356 -4.55 9.68 -16.56
C PHE A 356 -5.37 9.43 -15.28
N PHE A 357 -5.82 10.49 -14.60
CA PHE A 357 -6.67 10.36 -13.41
C PHE A 357 -8.05 9.76 -13.70
N VAL A 358 -8.61 9.98 -14.90
CA VAL A 358 -9.84 9.27 -15.34
C VAL A 358 -9.58 7.77 -15.44
N VAL A 359 -8.54 7.36 -16.17
CA VAL A 359 -8.19 5.93 -16.34
C VAL A 359 -7.88 5.27 -15.00
N LEU A 360 -7.10 5.94 -14.16
CA LEU A 360 -6.78 5.48 -12.81
C LEU A 360 -8.04 5.38 -11.94
N GLY A 361 -8.95 6.37 -12.04
CA GLY A 361 -10.24 6.34 -11.36
C GLY A 361 -11.08 5.13 -11.76
N VAL A 362 -11.15 4.82 -13.05
CA VAL A 362 -11.84 3.61 -13.53
C VAL A 362 -11.24 2.35 -12.90
N ALA A 363 -9.91 2.20 -12.95
CA ALA A 363 -9.22 1.04 -12.37
C ALA A 363 -9.49 0.90 -10.86
N ILE A 364 -9.34 1.99 -10.10
CA ILE A 364 -9.60 2.02 -8.65
C ILE A 364 -11.07 1.72 -8.34
N GLY A 365 -12.02 2.26 -9.12
CA GLY A 365 -13.45 2.01 -8.96
C GLY A 365 -13.82 0.54 -9.18
N LEU A 366 -13.24 -0.09 -10.19
CA LEU A 366 -13.42 -1.54 -10.45
C LEU A 366 -12.85 -2.38 -9.31
N LEU A 367 -11.64 -2.05 -8.82
CA LEU A 367 -11.02 -2.75 -7.68
C LEU A 367 -11.82 -2.56 -6.39
N PHE A 368 -12.30 -1.35 -6.12
CA PHE A 368 -13.12 -1.05 -4.94
C PHE A 368 -14.42 -1.85 -4.96
N ARG A 369 -15.09 -1.89 -6.12
CA ARG A 369 -16.28 -2.72 -6.28
C ARG A 369 -15.96 -4.19 -6.06
N GLY A 370 -14.89 -4.68 -6.69
CA GLY A 370 -14.42 -6.05 -6.51
C GLY A 370 -14.09 -6.39 -5.06
N PHE A 371 -13.61 -5.42 -4.28
CA PHE A 371 -13.36 -5.55 -2.84
C PHE A 371 -14.65 -5.65 -2.02
N LEU A 372 -15.68 -4.87 -2.38
CA LEU A 372 -17.00 -4.96 -1.74
C LEU A 372 -17.71 -6.28 -2.06
N GLU A 373 -17.65 -6.72 -3.32
CA GLU A 373 -18.27 -7.96 -3.81
C GLU A 373 -17.46 -9.21 -3.42
N GLY A 374 -16.21 -9.05 -2.99
CA GLY A 374 -15.34 -10.15 -2.61
C GLY A 374 -14.78 -10.91 -3.79
N SER A 375 -14.56 -10.27 -4.94
CA SER A 375 -13.76 -10.85 -6.03
C SER A 375 -12.31 -11.06 -5.57
N PRO A 376 -11.58 -12.08 -6.06
CA PRO A 376 -10.20 -12.36 -5.63
C PRO A 376 -9.27 -11.16 -5.86
N VAL A 377 -9.36 -10.57 -7.05
CA VAL A 377 -8.50 -9.45 -7.45
C VAL A 377 -8.78 -8.21 -6.60
N GLY A 378 -10.05 -7.82 -6.45
CA GLY A 378 -10.40 -6.65 -5.63
C GLY A 378 -10.11 -6.84 -4.14
N MET A 379 -10.41 -8.03 -3.59
CA MET A 379 -10.14 -8.38 -2.18
C MET A 379 -8.65 -8.25 -1.84
N LEU A 380 -7.77 -8.65 -2.77
CA LEU A 380 -6.33 -8.68 -2.56
C LEU A 380 -5.66 -7.35 -2.92
N LEU A 381 -5.98 -6.72 -4.03
CA LEU A 381 -5.29 -5.50 -4.48
C LEU A 381 -5.83 -4.21 -3.84
N TYR A 382 -7.13 -4.09 -3.60
CA TYR A 382 -7.71 -2.83 -3.12
C TYR A 382 -7.15 -2.34 -1.77
N PRO A 383 -6.84 -3.20 -0.77
CA PRO A 383 -6.18 -2.75 0.45
C PRO A 383 -4.88 -1.97 0.21
N MET A 384 -4.09 -2.35 -0.80
CA MET A 384 -2.89 -1.58 -1.21
C MET A 384 -3.25 -0.30 -1.96
N VAL A 385 -4.37 -0.28 -2.69
CA VAL A 385 -4.86 0.94 -3.34
C VAL A 385 -5.13 2.03 -2.30
N VAL A 386 -5.68 1.69 -1.14
CA VAL A 386 -5.92 2.68 -0.08
C VAL A 386 -4.61 3.33 0.39
N THR A 387 -3.51 2.58 0.51
CA THR A 387 -2.19 3.16 0.83
C THR A 387 -1.79 4.23 -0.17
N GLY A 388 -1.92 3.93 -1.47
CA GLY A 388 -1.58 4.91 -2.51
C GLY A 388 -2.53 6.11 -2.56
N LEU A 389 -3.82 5.94 -2.24
CA LEU A 389 -4.76 7.07 -2.15
C LEU A 389 -4.39 8.03 -1.01
N LEU A 390 -3.94 7.50 0.12
CA LEU A 390 -3.52 8.29 1.27
C LEU A 390 -2.16 8.98 1.03
N ASP A 391 -1.24 8.33 0.31
CA ASP A 391 0.09 8.88 0.03
C ASP A 391 0.14 9.72 -1.26
N LEU A 392 -0.95 9.78 -2.04
CA LEU A 392 -1.04 10.49 -3.32
C LEU A 392 -0.63 11.97 -3.27
N PRO A 393 -0.90 12.74 -2.19
CA PRO A 393 -0.36 14.09 -2.04
C PRO A 393 1.17 14.19 -2.19
N ARG A 394 1.89 13.12 -1.83
CA ARG A 394 3.35 13.08 -1.79
C ARG A 394 3.96 12.28 -2.94
N TYR A 395 3.37 11.12 -3.24
CA TYR A 395 3.90 10.17 -4.22
C TYR A 395 2.79 9.50 -5.02
N LEU A 396 3.05 9.31 -6.31
CA LEU A 396 2.26 8.39 -7.13
C LEU A 396 2.68 6.95 -6.83
N TYR A 397 2.18 6.42 -5.70
CA TYR A 397 2.65 5.18 -5.09
C TYR A 397 2.67 3.97 -6.04
N TRP A 398 1.57 3.76 -6.79
CA TRP A 398 1.35 2.54 -7.56
C TRP A 398 2.28 2.37 -8.76
N THR A 399 2.89 3.47 -9.21
CA THR A 399 3.77 3.47 -10.39
C THR A 399 5.22 3.25 -9.98
N GLN A 400 5.53 3.12 -8.69
CA GLN A 400 6.89 2.88 -8.23
C GLN A 400 7.31 1.42 -8.42
N GLY A 401 8.54 1.19 -8.92
CA GLY A 401 9.08 -0.15 -9.14
C GLY A 401 9.09 -1.04 -7.88
N ARG A 402 9.20 -0.44 -6.68
CA ARG A 402 9.18 -1.19 -5.40
C ARG A 402 7.85 -1.89 -5.10
N VAL A 403 6.74 -1.43 -5.66
CA VAL A 403 5.39 -1.98 -5.40
C VAL A 403 5.07 -3.16 -6.33
N VAL A 404 5.76 -3.24 -7.48
CA VAL A 404 5.53 -4.25 -8.53
C VAL A 404 5.59 -5.69 -8.01
N PRO A 405 6.59 -6.12 -7.20
CA PRO A 405 6.64 -7.50 -6.70
C PRO A 405 5.41 -7.88 -5.88
N ALA A 406 4.91 -6.96 -5.06
CA ALA A 406 3.72 -7.18 -4.25
C ALA A 406 2.46 -7.33 -5.12
N VAL A 407 2.30 -6.45 -6.12
CA VAL A 407 1.16 -6.51 -7.06
C VAL A 407 1.16 -7.81 -7.85
N LEU A 408 2.31 -8.22 -8.39
CA LEU A 408 2.44 -9.48 -9.11
C LEU A 408 2.13 -10.69 -8.21
N ALA A 409 2.67 -10.72 -7.00
CA ALA A 409 2.40 -11.79 -6.03
C ALA A 409 0.89 -11.88 -5.71
N LEU A 410 0.23 -10.76 -5.47
CA LEU A 410 -1.21 -10.72 -5.20
C LEU A 410 -2.05 -11.14 -6.41
N LEU A 411 -1.65 -10.77 -7.63
CA LEU A 411 -2.30 -11.23 -8.86
C LEU A 411 -2.16 -12.75 -9.04
N VAL A 412 -0.96 -13.31 -8.80
CA VAL A 412 -0.74 -14.76 -8.85
C VAL A 412 -1.61 -15.48 -7.82
N VAL A 413 -1.71 -14.96 -6.59
CA VAL A 413 -2.59 -15.52 -5.56
C VAL A 413 -4.06 -15.38 -5.94
N ALA A 414 -4.48 -14.25 -6.49
CA ALA A 414 -5.84 -14.01 -6.96
C ALA A 414 -6.24 -15.05 -8.03
N LEU A 415 -5.35 -15.30 -8.98
CA LEU A 415 -5.54 -16.31 -10.02
C LEU A 415 -5.58 -17.72 -9.44
N TYR A 416 -4.68 -18.06 -8.52
CA TYR A 416 -4.61 -19.38 -7.87
C TYR A 416 -5.89 -19.69 -7.07
N VAL A 417 -6.35 -18.74 -6.25
CA VAL A 417 -7.54 -18.90 -5.42
C VAL A 417 -8.83 -18.87 -6.25
N GLY A 418 -8.84 -18.10 -7.34
CA GLY A 418 -9.99 -17.99 -8.26
C GLY A 418 -10.26 -19.21 -9.15
N ARG A 419 -9.39 -20.24 -9.14
CA ARG A 419 -9.58 -21.47 -9.94
C ARG A 419 -10.71 -22.34 -9.37
N PRO A 420 -11.68 -22.82 -10.18
CA PRO A 420 -12.71 -23.74 -9.73
C PRO A 420 -12.09 -24.97 -9.05
N THR A 421 -12.56 -25.34 -7.86
CA THR A 421 -12.27 -26.67 -7.30
C THR A 421 -13.08 -27.69 -8.10
N THR A 422 -12.41 -28.53 -8.89
CA THR A 422 -13.04 -29.74 -9.44
C THR A 422 -13.58 -30.55 -8.26
N PRO A 423 -14.86 -30.92 -8.23
CA PRO A 423 -15.39 -31.76 -7.17
C PRO A 423 -14.55 -33.03 -7.11
N ARG A 424 -13.94 -33.29 -5.97
CA ARG A 424 -13.34 -34.60 -5.69
C ARG A 424 -14.50 -35.58 -5.78
N ARG A 425 -14.55 -36.40 -6.84
CA ARG A 425 -15.48 -37.54 -6.90
C ARG A 425 -15.17 -38.39 -5.69
N GLU A 426 -15.96 -38.26 -4.64
CA GLU A 426 -15.96 -39.27 -3.59
C GLU A 426 -16.31 -40.59 -4.28
N PRO A 427 -15.57 -41.68 -4.00
CA PRO A 427 -15.98 -42.99 -4.45
C PRO A 427 -17.39 -43.20 -3.91
N HIS A 428 -18.38 -43.39 -4.79
CA HIS A 428 -19.71 -43.80 -4.39
C HIS A 428 -19.55 -45.01 -3.47
N LEU A 429 -19.73 -44.79 -2.17
CA LEU A 429 -20.01 -45.88 -1.24
C LEU A 429 -21.24 -46.57 -1.81
N ARG A 430 -21.05 -47.77 -2.36
CA ARG A 430 -22.13 -48.63 -2.82
C ARG A 430 -23.16 -48.67 -1.70
N SER A 431 -24.33 -48.12 -1.99
CA SER A 431 -25.52 -48.18 -1.17
C SER A 431 -25.70 -49.62 -0.68
N GLU A 432 -25.87 -49.82 0.63
CA GLU A 432 -26.24 -51.11 1.23
C GLU A 432 -27.55 -51.70 0.67
N ARG A 433 -28.28 -50.98 -0.21
CA ARG A 433 -29.44 -51.51 -0.93
C ARG A 433 -29.13 -52.59 -1.97
N ASP A 434 -27.87 -52.75 -2.38
CA ASP A 434 -27.48 -53.79 -3.34
C ASP A 434 -27.02 -55.10 -2.67
N ARG A 435 -27.20 -55.26 -1.35
CA ARG A 435 -27.00 -56.56 -0.70
C ARG A 435 -28.16 -57.49 -1.05
N PRO A 436 -27.93 -58.67 -1.66
CA PRO A 436 -28.98 -59.65 -1.86
C PRO A 436 -29.57 -60.07 -0.51
N PRO A 437 -30.90 -60.30 -0.43
CA PRO A 437 -31.53 -60.68 0.82
C PRO A 437 -30.96 -62.01 1.31
N THR A 438 -30.44 -61.99 2.54
CA THR A 438 -30.05 -63.18 3.28
C THR A 438 -31.27 -64.10 3.43
N PRO A 439 -31.18 -65.41 3.10
CA PRO A 439 -32.32 -66.30 3.25
C PRO A 439 -32.71 -66.44 4.72
N ALA A 440 -33.97 -66.13 5.02
CA ALA A 440 -34.54 -66.25 6.35
C ALA A 440 -34.55 -67.73 6.78
N HIS A 441 -33.87 -68.03 7.89
CA HIS A 441 -34.02 -69.29 8.59
C HIS A 441 -35.47 -69.42 9.09
N ALA A 442 -36.17 -70.43 8.55
CA ALA A 442 -37.45 -70.87 9.05
C ALA A 442 -37.28 -71.44 10.46
N VAL A 443 -37.73 -70.71 11.48
CA VAL A 443 -37.92 -71.23 12.83
C VAL A 443 -39.30 -71.88 12.86
N LEU A 444 -39.30 -73.21 12.83
CA LEU A 444 -40.44 -74.07 13.11
C LEU A 444 -40.90 -73.83 14.56
N VAL A 445 -42.05 -73.20 14.73
CA VAL A 445 -42.81 -73.22 15.99
C VAL A 445 -43.58 -74.54 16.04
N GLY A 446 -42.97 -75.54 16.64
CA GLY A 446 -43.63 -76.80 17.00
C GLY A 446 -44.53 -76.59 18.22
N GLY A 447 -45.84 -76.57 17.99
CA GLY A 447 -46.82 -76.78 19.04
C GLY A 447 -47.32 -78.22 19.03
N ARG A 448 -47.25 -78.92 20.17
CA ARG A 448 -48.36 -79.62 20.84
C ARG A 448 -47.85 -80.65 21.86
N ARG A 449 -48.50 -80.55 23.04
CA ARG A 449 -48.95 -81.61 23.96
C ARG A 449 -47.91 -82.35 24.80
#